data_AF-A0AAD8WR23-F1
#
_entry.id   AF-A0AAD8WR23-F1
#
_cell.length_a   1.000
_cell.length_b   1.000
_cell.length_c   1.000
_cell.angle_alpha   90.00
_cell.angle_beta   90.00
_cell.angle_gamma   90.00
#
_symmetry.space_group_name_H-M   'P 1'
#
loop_
_entity.id
_entity.type
_entity.pdbx_description
1 polymer ?
#
loop_
_entity_poly.entity_id
_entity_poly.type
_entity_poly.pdbx_seq_one_letter_code
_entity_poly.pdbx_strand_id
1 'polypeptide(L)'
;MDDNFSTIINVAKWGRSVYINIQKFVQFQLTVNVVALMVNFVSAAFTGSAPLTIVQLLWVNLIMDTLGALALATEPPSDAMMRRPPVGRGDNFITKVMWRNITGQSIYQLLVLGILLFRGDSLLQMNNNDDLLNTFVFNTFVFCQVFNEVNSREMEKINVFSGMFSSWVFSAVVTATVVFQVILVELLGTFAGTVHLSGWLWLMSVLIGSFSLVVGALIKCIPISSGDASSDRHDGYQPIPTGPSAV
;
A
#
# COMPACT_ATOMS: atom_id res chain seq x y z
N MET A 1 -25.72 -13.64 23.50
CA MET A 1 -26.59 -13.86 22.32
C MET A 1 -27.83 -13.10 22.70
N ASP A 2 -27.93 -11.86 22.24
CA ASP A 2 -28.86 -10.89 22.77
C ASP A 2 -29.76 -10.47 21.60
N ASP A 3 -31.06 -10.73 21.72
CA ASP A 3 -32.11 -10.53 20.71
C ASP A 3 -32.42 -9.05 20.45
N ASN A 4 -31.39 -8.22 20.30
CA ASN A 4 -31.52 -6.80 20.06
C ASN A 4 -31.19 -6.49 18.59
N PHE A 5 -32.06 -5.72 17.93
CA PHE A 5 -31.81 -5.19 16.58
C PHE A 5 -30.50 -4.38 16.50
N SER A 6 -30.02 -3.84 17.63
CA SER A 6 -28.69 -3.22 17.72
C SER A 6 -27.55 -4.19 17.35
N THR A 7 -27.68 -5.47 17.68
CA THR A 7 -26.68 -6.51 17.35
C THR A 7 -26.58 -6.70 15.85
N ILE A 8 -27.70 -6.69 15.13
CA ILE A 8 -27.76 -6.82 13.67
C ILE A 8 -27.05 -5.64 13.00
N ILE A 9 -27.33 -4.42 13.46
CA ILE A 9 -26.70 -3.20 12.93
C ILE A 9 -25.18 -3.22 13.18
N ASN A 10 -24.75 -3.65 14.38
CA ASN A 10 -23.34 -3.78 14.71
C ASN A 10 -22.63 -4.80 13.82
N VAL A 11 -23.23 -5.96 13.59
CA VAL A 11 -22.67 -7.00 12.69
C VAL A 11 -22.57 -6.47 11.26
N ALA A 12 -23.58 -5.77 10.75
CA ALA A 12 -23.53 -5.17 9.42
C ALA A 12 -22.41 -4.11 9.31
N LYS A 13 -22.22 -3.29 10.34
CA LYS A 13 -21.14 -2.28 10.42
C LYS A 13 -19.76 -2.95 10.37
N TRP A 14 -19.58 -4.02 11.13
CA TRP A 14 -18.33 -4.81 11.14
C TRP A 14 -18.09 -5.51 9.80
N GLY A 15 -19.10 -6.12 9.21
CA GLY A 15 -18.99 -6.76 7.88
C GLY A 15 -18.55 -5.77 6.79
N ARG A 16 -19.10 -4.56 6.81
CA ARG A 16 -18.68 -3.48 5.91
C ARG A 16 -17.23 -3.04 6.14
N SER A 17 -16.82 -2.95 7.41
CA SER A 17 -15.44 -2.63 7.77
C SER A 17 -14.46 -3.66 7.23
N VAL A 18 -14.77 -4.95 7.40
CA VAL A 18 -13.94 -6.05 6.89
C VAL A 18 -13.82 -5.97 5.37
N TYR A 19 -14.91 -5.76 4.65
CA TYR A 19 -14.88 -5.62 3.19
C TYR A 19 -13.93 -4.49 2.75
N ILE A 20 -14.03 -3.32 3.36
CA ILE A 20 -13.17 -2.17 3.07
C ILE A 20 -11.70 -2.47 3.42
N ASN A 21 -11.44 -3.13 4.55
CA ASN A 21 -10.10 -3.50 4.97
C ASN A 21 -9.45 -4.50 4.00
N ILE A 22 -10.22 -5.46 3.47
CA ILE A 22 -9.75 -6.36 2.41
C ILE A 22 -9.44 -5.58 1.13
N GLN A 23 -10.27 -4.60 0.75
CA GLN A 23 -9.97 -3.75 -0.41
C GLN A 23 -8.65 -2.97 -0.23
N LYS A 24 -8.40 -2.39 0.96
CA LYS A 24 -7.12 -1.71 1.26
C LYS A 24 -5.93 -2.66 1.12
N PHE A 25 -6.06 -3.87 1.66
CA PHE A 25 -5.03 -4.89 1.56
C PHE A 25 -4.77 -5.30 0.11
N VAL A 26 -5.82 -5.56 -0.67
CA VAL A 26 -5.68 -5.91 -2.09
C VAL A 26 -5.06 -4.75 -2.88
N GLN A 27 -5.43 -3.50 -2.59
CA GLN A 27 -4.81 -2.33 -3.20
C GLN A 27 -3.28 -2.32 -2.96
N PHE A 28 -2.88 -2.49 -1.70
CA PHE A 28 -1.48 -2.54 -1.30
C PHE A 28 -0.73 -3.69 -2.00
N GLN A 29 -1.24 -4.92 -1.85
CA GLN A 29 -0.64 -6.14 -2.40
C GLN A 29 -0.47 -6.08 -3.92
N LEU A 30 -1.46 -5.52 -4.62
CA LEU A 30 -1.42 -5.41 -6.07
C LEU A 30 -0.36 -4.40 -6.52
N THR A 31 -0.20 -3.27 -5.82
CA THR A 31 0.89 -2.32 -6.08
C THR A 31 2.26 -2.95 -5.86
N VAL A 32 2.48 -3.63 -4.72
CA VAL A 32 3.75 -4.31 -4.42
C VAL A 32 4.12 -5.29 -5.52
N ASN A 33 3.18 -6.18 -5.88
CA ASN A 33 3.40 -7.21 -6.90
C ASN A 33 3.68 -6.62 -8.29
N VAL A 34 2.89 -5.62 -8.71
CA VAL A 34 3.11 -4.97 -10.02
C VAL A 34 4.50 -4.33 -10.08
N VAL A 35 4.91 -3.61 -9.04
CA VAL A 35 6.22 -2.95 -9.02
C VAL A 35 7.34 -3.98 -8.98
N ALA A 36 7.25 -4.99 -8.09
CA ALA A 36 8.27 -6.04 -7.97
C ALA A 36 8.49 -6.79 -9.30
N LEU A 37 7.41 -7.18 -9.97
CA LEU A 37 7.47 -7.89 -11.25
C LEU A 37 8.05 -6.99 -12.34
N MET A 38 7.54 -5.76 -12.46
CA MET A 38 7.96 -4.85 -13.53
C MET A 38 9.41 -4.39 -13.37
N VAL A 39 9.87 -4.10 -12.14
CA VAL A 39 11.27 -3.72 -11.89
C VAL A 39 12.23 -4.85 -12.26
N ASN A 40 11.95 -6.08 -11.81
CA ASN A 40 12.80 -7.22 -12.15
C ASN A 40 12.77 -7.54 -13.64
N PHE A 41 11.59 -7.49 -14.26
CA PHE A 41 11.44 -7.75 -15.69
C PHE A 41 12.21 -6.72 -16.52
N VAL A 42 12.04 -5.43 -16.25
CA VAL A 42 12.74 -4.35 -16.95
C VAL A 42 14.24 -4.49 -16.74
N SER A 43 14.72 -4.66 -15.51
CA SER A 43 16.14 -4.83 -15.26
C SER A 43 16.71 -6.05 -16.00
N ALA A 44 16.09 -7.23 -15.87
CA ALA A 44 16.56 -8.43 -16.54
C ALA A 44 16.59 -8.28 -18.08
N ALA A 45 15.66 -7.52 -18.66
CA ALA A 45 15.62 -7.25 -20.10
C ALA A 45 16.75 -6.31 -20.57
N PHE A 46 17.18 -5.35 -19.76
CA PHE A 46 18.20 -4.36 -20.14
C PHE A 46 19.62 -4.72 -19.67
N THR A 47 19.78 -5.22 -18.44
CA THR A 47 21.08 -5.52 -17.83
C THR A 47 21.41 -7.02 -17.83
N GLY A 48 20.44 -7.88 -18.09
CA GLY A 48 20.60 -9.34 -18.03
C GLY A 48 20.55 -9.92 -16.61
N SER A 49 20.40 -9.08 -15.58
CA SER A 49 20.32 -9.48 -14.18
C SER A 49 19.15 -8.78 -13.47
N ALA A 50 18.53 -9.52 -12.55
CA ALA A 50 17.46 -9.00 -11.70
C ALA A 50 18.09 -8.39 -10.42
N PRO A 51 17.69 -7.17 -10.03
CA PRO A 51 18.28 -6.48 -8.89
C PRO A 51 17.73 -7.00 -7.57
N LEU A 52 16.53 -7.59 -7.60
CA LEU A 52 15.91 -8.22 -6.44
C LEU A 52 16.09 -9.73 -6.53
N THR A 53 16.71 -10.31 -5.53
CA THR A 53 16.90 -11.76 -5.44
C THR A 53 15.59 -12.47 -5.12
N ILE A 54 15.51 -13.77 -5.38
CA ILE A 54 14.35 -14.60 -5.02
C ILE A 54 14.09 -14.53 -3.51
N VAL A 55 15.14 -14.51 -2.68
CA VAL A 55 15.03 -14.41 -1.21
C VAL A 55 14.46 -13.06 -0.80
N GLN A 56 14.88 -11.96 -1.45
CA GLN A 56 14.36 -10.62 -1.19
C GLN A 56 12.89 -10.48 -1.60
N LEU A 57 12.49 -11.09 -2.73
CA LEU A 57 11.09 -11.14 -3.16
C LEU A 57 10.24 -12.00 -2.21
N LEU A 58 10.78 -13.11 -1.72
CA LEU A 58 10.11 -13.94 -0.71
C LEU A 58 9.89 -13.15 0.58
N TRP A 59 10.91 -12.42 1.06
CA TRP A 59 10.81 -11.56 2.24
C TRP A 59 9.64 -10.58 2.14
N VAL A 60 9.54 -9.89 1.00
CA VAL A 60 8.46 -8.92 0.75
C VAL A 60 7.11 -9.62 0.66
N ASN A 61 7.00 -10.63 -0.20
CA ASN A 61 5.72 -11.31 -0.48
C ASN A 61 5.20 -12.18 0.68
N LEU A 62 6.10 -12.68 1.54
CA LEU A 62 5.73 -13.59 2.62
C LEU A 62 5.61 -12.87 3.96
N ILE A 63 6.54 -11.98 4.29
CA ILE A 63 6.61 -11.41 5.65
C ILE A 63 6.06 -9.98 5.66
N MET A 64 6.55 -9.11 4.79
CA MET A 64 6.04 -7.74 4.74
C MET A 64 4.55 -7.70 4.41
N ASP A 65 4.14 -8.48 3.40
CA ASP A 65 2.74 -8.51 2.96
C ASP A 65 1.81 -9.15 3.99
N THR A 66 2.24 -10.18 4.73
CA THR A 66 1.42 -10.78 5.79
C THR A 66 1.29 -9.87 7.00
N LEU A 67 2.38 -9.17 7.37
CA LEU A 67 2.35 -8.15 8.42
C LEU A 67 1.44 -6.98 8.00
N GLY A 68 1.56 -6.49 6.77
CA GLY A 68 0.70 -5.43 6.24
C GLY A 68 -0.77 -5.84 6.13
N ALA A 69 -1.05 -7.09 5.75
CA ALA A 69 -2.39 -7.66 5.79
C ALA A 69 -2.99 -7.59 7.19
N LEU A 70 -2.21 -8.00 8.21
CA LEU A 70 -2.62 -7.94 9.60
C LEU A 70 -2.88 -6.49 10.06
N ALA A 71 -2.00 -5.57 9.70
CA ALA A 71 -2.14 -4.15 10.06
C ALA A 71 -3.38 -3.49 9.44
N LEU A 72 -3.67 -3.79 8.17
CA LEU A 72 -4.84 -3.24 7.46
C LEU A 72 -6.15 -3.95 7.84
N ALA A 73 -6.11 -5.25 8.12
CA ALA A 73 -7.29 -6.02 8.52
C ALA A 73 -7.81 -5.66 9.92
N THR A 74 -6.91 -5.36 10.86
CA THR A 74 -7.22 -5.05 12.26
C THR A 74 -7.66 -3.62 12.51
N GLU A 75 -7.78 -2.81 11.46
CA GLU A 75 -8.17 -1.41 11.61
C GLU A 75 -9.65 -1.29 12.05
N PRO A 76 -9.94 -0.56 13.15
CA PRO A 76 -11.28 -0.48 13.70
C PRO A 76 -12.24 0.28 12.77
N PRO A 77 -13.56 -0.02 12.83
CA PRO A 77 -14.54 0.64 11.99
C PRO A 77 -14.66 2.14 12.31
N SER A 78 -14.35 3.00 11.34
CA SER A 78 -14.61 4.44 11.45
C SER A 78 -16.08 4.77 11.16
N ASP A 79 -16.68 5.64 11.97
CA ASP A 79 -18.07 6.09 11.80
C ASP A 79 -18.33 6.81 10.46
N ALA A 80 -17.28 7.40 9.88
CA ALA A 80 -17.36 8.02 8.54
C ALA A 80 -17.67 6.98 7.45
N MET A 81 -17.34 5.70 7.66
CA MET A 81 -17.62 4.63 6.68
C MET A 81 -19.11 4.31 6.59
N MET A 82 -19.87 4.52 7.67
CA MET A 82 -21.33 4.29 7.65
C MET A 82 -22.08 5.31 6.81
N ARG A 83 -21.50 6.50 6.58
CA ARG A 83 -22.10 7.56 5.75
C ARG A 83 -22.01 7.31 4.25
N ARG A 84 -21.19 6.34 3.83
CA ARG A 84 -21.05 5.97 2.42
C ARG A 84 -22.24 5.11 1.98
N PRO A 85 -22.69 5.18 0.71
CA PRO A 85 -23.71 4.27 0.18
C PRO A 85 -23.23 2.81 0.23
N PRO A 86 -24.13 1.82 0.42
CA PRO A 86 -23.76 0.41 0.39
C PRO A 86 -23.18 0.02 -0.97
N VAL A 87 -22.22 -0.91 -0.97
CA VAL A 87 -21.63 -1.46 -2.20
C VAL A 87 -22.67 -2.34 -2.90
N GLY A 88 -22.98 -2.04 -4.16
CA GLY A 88 -23.92 -2.81 -4.97
C GLY A 88 -23.33 -4.16 -5.37
N ARG A 89 -24.19 -5.16 -5.60
CA ARG A 89 -23.75 -6.52 -6.02
C ARG A 89 -23.06 -6.52 -7.40
N GLY A 90 -23.32 -5.52 -8.24
CA GLY A 90 -22.68 -5.33 -9.54
C GLY A 90 -21.46 -4.41 -9.53
N ASP A 91 -21.06 -3.89 -8.38
CA ASP A 91 -19.90 -2.99 -8.29
C ASP A 91 -18.59 -3.79 -8.37
N ASN A 92 -17.63 -3.28 -9.15
CA ASN A 92 -16.30 -3.89 -9.25
C ASN A 92 -15.59 -3.89 -7.89
N PHE A 93 -15.08 -5.05 -7.48
CA PHE A 93 -14.31 -5.18 -6.22
C PHE A 93 -13.11 -4.23 -6.18
N ILE A 94 -12.39 -4.08 -7.30
CA ILE A 94 -11.35 -3.06 -7.46
C ILE A 94 -12.01 -1.81 -8.02
N THR A 95 -12.18 -0.81 -7.16
CA THR A 95 -12.82 0.46 -7.53
C THR A 95 -11.92 1.30 -8.44
N LYS A 96 -12.50 2.24 -9.19
CA LYS A 96 -11.73 3.22 -9.98
C LYS A 96 -10.74 4.02 -9.11
N VAL A 97 -11.10 4.25 -7.84
CA VAL A 97 -10.24 4.89 -6.84
C VAL A 97 -9.00 4.06 -6.55
N MET A 98 -9.19 2.77 -6.30
CA MET A 98 -8.07 1.84 -6.09
C MET A 98 -7.16 1.79 -7.32
N TRP A 99 -7.73 1.70 -8.53
CA TRP A 99 -6.95 1.71 -9.76
C TRP A 99 -6.11 2.98 -9.93
N ARG A 100 -6.67 4.17 -9.68
CA ARG A 100 -5.91 5.43 -9.70
C ARG A 100 -4.74 5.39 -8.72
N ASN A 101 -4.99 4.95 -7.49
CA ASN A 101 -3.97 4.88 -6.44
C ASN A 101 -2.86 3.87 -6.80
N ILE A 102 -3.25 2.66 -7.26
CA ILE A 102 -2.33 1.60 -7.70
C ILE A 102 -1.46 2.11 -8.84
N THR A 103 -2.07 2.60 -9.91
CA THR A 103 -1.34 3.06 -11.10
C THR A 103 -0.40 4.21 -10.76
N GLY A 104 -0.85 5.20 -9.99
CA GLY A 104 -0.02 6.35 -9.63
C GLY A 104 1.17 5.96 -8.74
N GLN A 105 0.96 5.10 -7.74
CA GLN A 105 2.06 4.61 -6.90
C GLN A 105 3.02 3.72 -7.69
N SER A 106 2.51 2.81 -8.52
CA SER A 106 3.35 1.94 -9.34
C SER A 106 4.20 2.74 -10.32
N ILE A 107 3.65 3.76 -10.99
CA ILE A 107 4.43 4.62 -11.89
C ILE A 107 5.56 5.33 -11.13
N TYR A 108 5.25 5.91 -9.97
CA TYR A 108 6.25 6.59 -9.16
C TYR A 108 7.39 5.63 -8.73
N GLN A 109 7.04 4.46 -8.19
CA GLN A 109 8.04 3.49 -7.74
C GLN A 109 8.85 2.95 -8.92
N LEU A 110 8.23 2.69 -10.08
CA LEU A 110 8.93 2.24 -11.28
C LEU A 110 9.91 3.30 -11.80
N LEU A 111 9.53 4.58 -11.79
CA LEU A 111 10.42 5.66 -12.20
C LEU A 111 11.60 5.78 -11.25
N VAL A 112 11.36 5.83 -9.93
CA VAL A 112 12.43 5.97 -8.94
C VAL A 112 13.37 4.77 -8.96
N LEU A 113 12.84 3.55 -8.89
CA LEU A 113 13.67 2.34 -8.88
C LEU A 113 14.36 2.14 -10.23
N GLY A 114 13.70 2.46 -11.34
CA GLY A 114 14.33 2.46 -12.66
C GLY A 114 15.49 3.46 -12.75
N ILE A 115 15.32 4.69 -12.25
CA ILE A 115 16.40 5.68 -12.19
C ILE A 115 17.55 5.17 -11.32
N LEU A 116 17.26 4.57 -10.17
CA LEU A 116 18.30 3.99 -9.31
C LEU A 116 19.02 2.83 -10.00
N LEU A 117 18.32 1.99 -10.75
CA LEU A 117 18.94 0.86 -11.46
C LEU A 117 19.86 1.31 -12.60
N PHE A 118 19.42 2.29 -13.40
CA PHE A 118 20.19 2.71 -14.58
C PHE A 118 21.20 3.82 -14.31
N ARG A 119 20.97 4.65 -13.28
CA ARG A 119 21.82 5.81 -12.96
C ARG A 119 22.27 5.88 -11.51
N GLY A 120 21.94 4.90 -10.67
CA GLY A 120 22.27 4.93 -9.24
C GLY A 120 23.76 4.96 -8.97
N ASP A 121 24.58 4.23 -9.72
CA ASP A 121 26.05 4.24 -9.56
C ASP A 121 26.62 5.66 -9.79
N SER A 122 26.22 6.32 -10.87
CA SER A 122 26.65 7.70 -11.19
C SER A 122 26.09 8.73 -10.21
N LEU A 123 24.86 8.54 -9.72
CA LEU A 123 24.20 9.47 -8.81
C LEU A 123 24.79 9.40 -7.39
N LEU A 124 25.18 8.20 -6.95
CA LEU A 124 25.63 7.93 -5.59
C LEU A 124 27.15 7.67 -5.49
N GLN A 125 27.87 7.78 -6.62
CA GLN A 125 29.32 7.62 -6.72
C GLN A 125 29.80 6.30 -6.11
N MET A 126 29.14 5.19 -6.46
CA MET A 126 29.38 3.88 -5.82
C MET A 126 30.60 3.11 -6.38
N ASN A 127 31.38 3.72 -7.27
CA ASN A 127 32.59 3.14 -7.86
C ASN A 127 32.37 1.75 -8.53
N ASN A 128 31.25 1.55 -9.23
CA ASN A 128 30.86 0.29 -9.88
C ASN A 128 30.68 -0.90 -8.91
N ASN A 129 30.16 -0.64 -7.71
CA ASN A 129 29.80 -1.70 -6.77
C ASN A 129 28.35 -2.15 -6.98
N ASP A 130 28.15 -3.10 -7.87
CA ASP A 130 26.83 -3.61 -8.25
C ASP A 130 26.06 -4.24 -7.07
N ASP A 131 26.76 -4.92 -6.15
CA ASP A 131 26.14 -5.54 -4.97
C ASP A 131 25.61 -4.49 -3.99
N LEU A 132 26.34 -3.38 -3.82
CA LEU A 132 25.90 -2.25 -3.02
C LEU A 132 24.69 -1.56 -3.66
N LEU A 133 24.71 -1.38 -4.98
CA LEU A 133 23.60 -0.79 -5.73
C LEU A 133 22.33 -1.64 -5.62
N ASN A 134 22.45 -2.96 -5.85
CA ASN A 134 21.33 -3.90 -5.73
C ASN A 134 20.75 -3.89 -4.32
N THR A 135 21.60 -3.87 -3.30
CA THR A 135 21.15 -3.77 -1.91
C THR A 135 20.44 -2.45 -1.64
N PHE A 136 20.95 -1.33 -2.16
CA PHE A 136 20.32 -0.03 -2.01
C PHE A 136 18.96 0.05 -2.73
N VAL A 137 18.84 -0.54 -3.93
CA VAL A 137 17.58 -0.66 -4.65
C VAL A 137 16.58 -1.50 -3.86
N PHE A 138 17.00 -2.66 -3.34
CA PHE A 138 16.16 -3.49 -2.50
C PHE A 138 15.68 -2.75 -1.24
N ASN A 139 16.59 -2.06 -0.53
CA ASN A 139 16.24 -1.32 0.67
C ASN A 139 15.26 -0.18 0.37
N THR A 140 15.50 0.56 -0.72
CA THR A 140 14.61 1.63 -1.18
C THR A 140 13.23 1.07 -1.57
N PHE A 141 13.19 -0.07 -2.26
CA PHE A 141 11.95 -0.75 -2.60
C PHE A 141 11.14 -1.12 -1.36
N VAL A 142 11.78 -1.68 -0.32
CA VAL A 142 11.13 -2.02 0.94
C VAL A 142 10.54 -0.78 1.62
N PHE A 143 11.31 0.32 1.72
CA PHE A 143 10.77 1.55 2.30
C PHE A 143 9.62 2.13 1.49
N CYS A 144 9.70 2.11 0.15
CA CYS A 144 8.57 2.47 -0.70
C CYS A 144 7.31 1.66 -0.36
N GLN A 145 7.44 0.36 -0.05
CA GLN A 145 6.29 -0.45 0.37
C GLN A 145 5.77 -0.06 1.75
N VAL A 146 6.64 0.16 2.74
CA VAL A 146 6.22 0.62 4.07
C VAL A 146 5.41 1.92 3.97
N PHE A 147 5.85 2.88 3.15
CA PHE A 147 5.11 4.12 2.94
C PHE A 147 3.86 3.95 2.07
N ASN A 148 3.87 3.02 1.12
CA ASN A 148 2.70 2.67 0.34
C ASN A 148 1.61 1.98 1.19
N GLU A 149 1.99 1.19 2.19
CA GLU A 149 1.10 0.59 3.18
C GLU A 149 0.35 1.70 3.94
N VAL A 150 1.09 2.70 4.43
CA VAL A 150 0.53 3.90 5.06
C VAL A 150 -0.44 4.57 4.09
N ASN A 151 -0.05 4.84 2.84
CA ASN A 151 -0.95 5.43 1.83
C ASN A 151 -2.22 4.62 1.58
N SER A 152 -2.14 3.30 1.62
CA SER A 152 -3.23 2.37 1.33
C SER A 152 -4.24 2.25 2.48
N ARG A 153 -3.83 2.63 3.70
CA ARG A 153 -4.69 2.70 4.88
C ARG A 153 -5.93 3.58 4.69
N GLU A 154 -5.81 4.68 3.93
CA GLU A 154 -6.92 5.58 3.63
C GLU A 154 -7.04 5.82 2.12
N MET A 155 -7.92 5.08 1.43
CA MET A 155 -7.99 5.07 -0.04
C MET A 155 -8.38 6.44 -0.67
N GLU A 156 -9.15 7.27 0.03
CA GLU A 156 -9.67 8.54 -0.51
C GLU A 156 -9.22 9.78 0.27
N LYS A 157 -8.93 9.65 1.56
CA LYS A 157 -8.55 10.81 2.37
C LYS A 157 -7.09 11.17 2.14
N ILE A 158 -6.85 12.47 1.98
CA ILE A 158 -5.51 13.05 1.85
C ILE A 158 -4.73 12.95 3.16
N ASN A 159 -5.40 13.07 4.31
CA ASN A 159 -4.75 13.00 5.62
C ASN A 159 -4.55 11.54 6.09
N VAL A 160 -3.53 10.90 5.53
CA VAL A 160 -3.16 9.50 5.81
C VAL A 160 -2.62 9.30 7.23
N PHE A 161 -2.02 10.35 7.80
CA PHE A 161 -1.44 10.32 9.14
C PHE A 161 -2.49 10.41 10.25
N SER A 162 -3.72 10.85 9.91
CA SER A 162 -4.79 10.94 10.90
C SER A 162 -5.12 9.56 11.49
N GLY A 163 -5.01 9.45 12.80
CA GLY A 163 -5.28 8.20 13.54
C GLY A 163 -4.24 7.09 13.36
N MET A 164 -3.09 7.33 12.72
CA MET A 164 -2.04 6.30 12.52
C MET A 164 -1.44 5.86 13.86
N PHE A 165 -1.13 6.83 14.72
CA PHE A 165 -0.64 6.60 16.07
C PHE A 165 -1.74 6.17 17.07
N SER A 166 -3.01 6.20 16.66
CA SER A 166 -4.13 5.72 17.48
C SER A 166 -4.28 4.20 17.37
N SER A 167 -3.85 3.62 16.25
CA SER A 167 -3.81 2.18 16.02
C SER A 167 -2.49 1.61 16.53
N TRP A 168 -2.48 1.07 17.75
CA TRP A 168 -1.30 0.43 18.32
C TRP A 168 -0.82 -0.75 17.46
N VAL A 169 -1.74 -1.52 16.88
CA VAL A 169 -1.41 -2.67 16.01
C VAL A 169 -0.71 -2.22 14.73
N PHE A 170 -1.21 -1.18 14.06
CA PHE A 170 -0.58 -0.65 12.85
C PHE A 170 0.83 -0.11 13.14
N SER A 171 0.99 0.68 14.21
CA SER A 171 2.29 1.19 14.61
C SER A 171 3.27 0.08 14.99
N ALA A 172 2.81 -0.97 15.66
CA ALA A 172 3.62 -2.13 16.02
C ALA A 172 4.10 -2.88 14.77
N VAL A 173 3.23 -3.09 13.79
CA VAL A 173 3.58 -3.75 12.53
C VAL A 173 4.61 -2.94 11.74
N VAL A 174 4.37 -1.65 11.51
CA VAL A 174 5.32 -0.81 10.75
C VAL A 174 6.69 -0.79 11.44
N THR A 175 6.71 -0.69 12.77
CA THR A 175 7.96 -0.73 13.55
C THR A 175 8.65 -2.10 13.41
N ALA A 176 7.90 -3.19 13.51
CA ALA A 176 8.44 -4.54 13.34
C ALA A 176 9.02 -4.75 11.94
N THR A 177 8.35 -4.28 10.89
CA THR A 177 8.83 -4.37 9.50
C THR A 177 10.14 -3.62 9.33
N VAL A 178 10.28 -2.41 9.88
CA VAL A 178 11.53 -1.64 9.83
C VAL A 178 12.65 -2.33 10.60
N VAL A 179 12.37 -2.86 11.80
CA VAL A 179 13.35 -3.59 12.60
C VAL A 179 13.83 -4.84 11.87
N PHE A 180 12.91 -5.64 11.30
CA PHE A 180 13.28 -6.80 10.53
C PHE A 180 14.06 -6.44 9.26
N GLN A 181 13.74 -5.33 8.60
CA GLN A 181 14.49 -4.85 7.46
C GLN A 181 15.95 -4.52 7.83
N VAL A 182 16.16 -3.87 8.98
CA VAL A 182 17.52 -3.61 9.50
C VAL A 182 18.24 -4.92 9.81
N ILE A 183 17.57 -5.87 10.47
CA ILE A 183 18.16 -7.19 10.77
C ILE A 183 18.54 -7.93 9.48
N LEU A 184 17.69 -7.89 8.46
CA LEU A 184 17.90 -8.59 7.20
C LEU A 184 19.09 -8.01 6.43
N VAL A 185 19.19 -6.68 6.35
CA VAL A 185 20.28 -5.99 5.62
C VAL A 185 21.60 -6.09 6.38
N GLU A 186 21.59 -5.92 7.71
CA GLU A 186 22.80 -5.76 8.52
C GLU A 186 23.35 -7.07 9.10
N LEU A 187 22.46 -7.99 9.50
CA LEU A 187 22.85 -9.23 10.18
C LEU A 187 22.72 -10.47 9.30
N LEU A 188 21.72 -10.52 8.41
CA LEU A 188 21.50 -11.65 7.49
C LEU A 188 21.99 -11.40 6.06
N GLY A 189 22.92 -10.46 5.86
CA GLY A 189 23.33 -10.06 4.52
C GLY A 189 23.88 -11.19 3.65
N THR A 190 24.63 -12.12 4.23
CA THR A 190 25.13 -13.32 3.52
C THR A 190 24.00 -14.25 3.04
N PHE A 191 22.87 -14.29 3.75
CA PHE A 191 21.70 -15.10 3.37
C PHE A 191 20.81 -14.37 2.37
N ALA A 192 20.59 -13.07 2.56
CA ALA A 192 19.74 -12.24 1.72
C ALA A 192 20.42 -11.77 0.42
N GLY A 193 21.73 -11.96 0.29
CA GLY A 193 22.54 -11.40 -0.79
C GLY A 193 22.61 -9.88 -0.70
N THR A 194 22.74 -9.34 0.51
CA THR A 194 22.84 -7.90 0.76
C THR A 194 24.17 -7.53 1.39
N VAL A 195 24.66 -6.33 1.07
CA VAL A 195 25.88 -5.75 1.63
C VAL A 195 25.52 -4.72 2.69
N HIS A 196 26.41 -4.52 3.66
CA HIS A 196 26.27 -3.48 4.69
C HIS A 196 26.04 -2.10 4.06
N LEU A 197 24.98 -1.41 4.47
CA LEU A 197 24.68 -0.06 3.97
C LEU A 197 25.23 0.99 4.93
N SER A 198 25.84 2.04 4.37
CA SER A 198 26.21 3.20 5.18
C SER A 198 24.96 3.91 5.70
N GLY A 199 25.05 4.55 6.87
CA GLY A 199 23.95 5.32 7.44
C GLY A 199 23.40 6.42 6.50
N TRP A 200 24.25 6.94 5.62
CA TRP A 200 23.83 7.88 4.57
C TRP A 200 22.91 7.23 3.53
N LEU A 201 23.25 6.02 3.05
CA LEU A 201 22.41 5.28 2.11
C LEU A 201 21.08 4.86 2.76
N TRP A 202 21.11 4.45 4.03
CA TRP A 202 19.88 4.24 4.80
C TRP A 202 18.98 5.48 4.79
N LEU A 203 19.53 6.64 5.16
CA LEU A 203 18.78 7.89 5.17
C LEU A 203 18.21 8.23 3.79
N MET A 204 19.00 8.09 2.72
CA MET A 204 18.53 8.33 1.35
C MET A 204 17.39 7.39 0.96
N SER A 205 17.48 6.10 1.29
CA SER A 205 16.42 5.12 0.97
C SER A 205 15.10 5.45 1.69
N VAL A 206 15.17 5.89 2.96
CA VAL A 206 14.00 6.33 3.73
C VAL A 206 13.42 7.61 3.15
N LEU A 207 14.26 8.60 2.79
CA LEU A 207 13.81 9.86 2.21
C LEU A 207 13.11 9.64 0.87
N ILE A 208 13.71 8.83 -0.01
CA ILE A 208 13.11 8.45 -1.29
C ILE A 208 11.78 7.75 -1.04
N GLY A 209 11.74 6.75 -0.16
CA GLY A 209 10.50 6.07 0.21
C GLY A 209 9.44 7.05 0.73
N SER A 210 9.81 8.00 1.59
CA SER A 210 8.87 8.94 2.21
C SER A 210 8.18 9.84 1.19
N PHE A 211 8.81 10.09 0.04
CA PHE A 211 8.24 10.86 -1.05
C PHE A 211 7.04 10.14 -1.71
N SER A 212 6.93 8.80 -1.57
CA SER A 212 5.70 8.05 -1.88
C SER A 212 4.48 8.60 -1.16
N LEU A 213 4.61 9.10 0.07
CA LEU A 213 3.51 9.69 0.83
C LEU A 213 3.01 10.98 0.18
N VAL A 214 3.94 11.84 -0.25
CA VAL A 214 3.61 13.09 -0.93
C VAL A 214 2.92 12.79 -2.26
N VAL A 215 3.47 11.86 -3.04
CA VAL A 215 2.88 11.43 -4.31
C VAL A 215 1.49 10.81 -4.09
N GLY A 216 1.32 10.00 -3.05
CA GLY A 216 0.03 9.43 -2.67
C GLY A 216 -1.01 10.49 -2.33
N ALA A 217 -0.62 11.53 -1.58
CA ALA A 217 -1.46 12.68 -1.30
C ALA A 217 -1.86 13.43 -2.59
N LEU A 218 -0.90 13.67 -3.50
CA LEU A 218 -1.14 14.34 -4.78
C LEU A 218 -2.08 13.53 -5.69
N ILE A 219 -1.91 12.21 -5.78
CA ILE A 219 -2.79 11.33 -6.57
C ILE A 219 -4.22 11.39 -6.05
N LYS A 220 -4.41 11.46 -4.73
CA LYS A 220 -5.74 11.54 -4.11
C LYS A 220 -6.46 12.86 -4.41
N CYS A 221 -5.73 13.94 -4.71
CA CYS A 221 -6.30 15.22 -5.13
C CYS A 221 -6.94 15.19 -6.53
N ILE A 222 -6.59 14.21 -7.38
CA ILE A 222 -7.14 14.11 -8.74
C ILE A 222 -8.57 13.57 -8.65
N PRO A 223 -9.62 14.36 -8.93
CA PRO A 223 -10.99 13.89 -8.83
C PRO A 223 -11.22 12.81 -9.90
N ILE A 224 -11.71 11.64 -9.48
CA ILE A 224 -12.18 10.64 -10.43
C ILE A 224 -13.61 11.01 -10.74
N SER A 225 -13.86 11.35 -12.01
CA SER A 225 -15.23 11.49 -12.49
C SER A 225 -15.93 10.15 -12.25
N SER A 226 -16.81 10.14 -11.25
CA SER A 226 -17.74 9.06 -11.03
C SER A 226 -18.71 9.17 -12.19
N GLY A 227 -18.34 8.61 -13.34
CA GLY A 227 -19.21 8.58 -14.51
C GLY A 227 -20.57 8.11 -14.03
N ASP A 228 -21.58 8.94 -14.29
CA ASP A 228 -22.95 8.81 -13.83
C ASP A 228 -23.41 7.35 -13.89
N ALA A 229 -23.37 6.67 -12.75
CA ALA A 229 -24.19 5.49 -12.52
C ALA A 229 -25.55 5.95 -12.01
N SER A 230 -26.16 6.87 -12.76
CA SER A 230 -27.55 7.28 -12.62
C SER A 230 -28.33 6.87 -13.87
N SER A 231 -28.40 5.56 -14.12
CA SER A 231 -29.52 4.94 -14.83
C SER A 231 -29.41 3.42 -14.63
N ASP A 232 -30.46 2.82 -14.08
CA ASP A 232 -30.65 1.40 -13.81
C ASP A 232 -29.87 0.79 -12.63
N ARG A 233 -30.19 1.28 -11.42
CA ARG A 233 -30.18 0.40 -10.24
C ARG A 233 -31.27 -0.66 -10.40
N HIS A 234 -30.90 -1.79 -11.00
CA HIS A 234 -31.74 -2.98 -11.10
C HIS A 234 -31.75 -3.81 -9.80
N ASP A 235 -31.63 -3.17 -8.62
CA ASP A 235 -31.56 -3.86 -7.33
C ASP A 235 -32.93 -4.26 -6.77
N GLY A 236 -34.03 -4.01 -7.51
CA GLY A 236 -35.40 -4.32 -7.08
C GLY A 236 -35.86 -3.59 -5.80
N TYR A 237 -34.99 -2.78 -5.20
CA TYR A 237 -35.26 -1.98 -4.02
C TYR A 237 -35.50 -0.53 -4.44
N GLN A 238 -36.73 -0.07 -4.25
CA GLN A 238 -37.02 1.36 -4.25
C GLN A 238 -36.44 1.98 -2.97
N PRO A 239 -35.80 3.16 -3.05
CA PRO A 239 -35.43 3.91 -1.85
C PRO A 239 -36.68 4.15 -1.01
N ILE A 240 -36.59 3.83 0.29
CA ILE A 240 -37.70 4.03 1.24
C ILE A 240 -38.03 5.53 1.22
N PRO A 241 -39.31 5.91 1.03
CA PRO A 241 -39.72 7.31 1.09
C PRO A 241 -39.24 7.90 2.41
N THR A 242 -38.46 8.99 2.34
CA THR A 242 -38.16 9.78 3.53
C THR A 242 -39.49 10.20 4.14
N GLY A 243 -39.75 9.75 5.37
CA GLY A 243 -40.94 10.14 6.12
C GLY A 243 -41.08 11.66 6.17
N PRO A 244 -42.31 12.17 6.38
CA PRO A 244 -42.58 13.61 6.33
C PRO A 244 -41.61 14.36 7.22
N SER A 245 -40.97 15.39 6.65
CA SER A 245 -40.13 16.34 7.36
C SER A 245 -40.87 16.77 8.62
N ALA A 246 -40.29 16.48 9.79
CA ALA A 246 -40.80 17.02 11.04
C ALA A 246 -40.72 18.55 10.94
N VAL A 247 -41.90 19.17 10.81
CA VAL A 247 -42.13 20.61 11.01
C VAL A 247 -42.19 20.86 12.50
#